data_AF-X1ED06-F1
#
_entry.id   AF-X1ED06-F1
#
_cell.length_a   1.000
_cell.length_b   1.000
_cell.length_c   1.000
_cell.angle_alpha   90.00
_cell.angle_beta   90.00
_cell.angle_gamma   90.00
#
_symmetry.space_group_name_H-M   'P 1'
#
loop_
_entity.id
_entity.type
_entity.pdbx_description
1 polymer ?
#
loop_
_entity_poly.entity_id
_entity_poly.type
_entity_poly.pdbx_seq_one_letter_code
_entity_poly.pdbx_strand_id
1 'polypeptide(L)'
;KIGDKNPSWRGGISFEPYPPEFNVVLKRKIRERDNYTCQLCGAEGKDVHHIDYAKENCEPSNLITLCRSCHTKTEFNREEWLEHFRKVGVYK
;
A
#
# COMPACT_ATOMS: atom_id res chain seq x y z
N LYS A 1 10.49 17.98 -8.50
CA LYS A 1 9.76 18.13 -9.79
C LYS A 1 8.33 17.66 -9.57
N ILE A 2 7.33 18.45 -9.98
CA ILE A 2 5.90 18.10 -9.91
C ILE A 2 5.40 17.98 -11.36
N GLY A 3 4.47 17.06 -11.62
CA GLY A 3 3.92 16.82 -12.95
C GLY A 3 4.78 15.89 -13.82
N ASP A 4 4.52 15.93 -15.12
CA ASP A 4 5.01 15.01 -16.15
C ASP A 4 6.53 14.94 -16.32
N LYS A 5 7.24 15.95 -15.82
CA LYS A 5 8.71 16.00 -15.83
C LYS A 5 9.35 15.20 -14.68
N ASN A 6 8.56 14.60 -13.80
CA ASN A 6 9.03 13.69 -12.76
C ASN A 6 9.01 12.25 -13.29
N PRO A 7 10.13 11.49 -13.28
CA PRO A 7 10.15 10.09 -13.71
C PRO A 7 9.16 9.18 -12.96
N SER A 8 8.76 9.57 -11.74
CA SER A 8 7.75 8.86 -10.95
C SER A 8 6.31 9.27 -11.29
N TRP A 9 6.10 10.22 -12.21
CA TRP A 9 4.76 10.63 -12.66
C TRP A 9 4.14 9.52 -13.50
N ARG A 10 2.94 9.12 -13.10
CA ARG A 10 2.18 8.03 -13.72
C ARG A 10 0.83 8.56 -14.15
N GLY A 11 0.80 9.51 -15.07
CA GLY A 11 -0.44 10.07 -15.61
C GLY A 11 -1.37 10.72 -14.58
N GLY A 12 -0.86 11.10 -13.40
CA GLY A 12 -1.68 11.71 -12.35
C GLY A 12 -2.48 10.75 -11.47
N ILE A 13 -2.17 9.44 -11.45
CA ILE A 13 -2.87 8.46 -10.61
C ILE A 13 -2.97 8.85 -9.12
N SER A 14 -2.07 9.69 -8.61
CA SER A 14 -2.15 10.19 -7.22
C SER A 14 -3.37 11.08 -6.98
N PHE A 15 -3.89 11.73 -8.03
CA PHE A 15 -5.07 12.61 -7.98
C PHE A 15 -6.38 11.85 -8.13
N GLU A 16 -6.37 10.60 -8.59
CA GLU A 16 -7.56 9.78 -8.66
C GLU A 16 -8.12 9.53 -7.25
N PRO A 17 -9.43 9.68 -7.05
CA PRO A 17 -10.04 9.42 -5.74
C PRO A 17 -9.88 7.95 -5.37
N TYR A 18 -9.87 7.69 -4.05
CA TYR A 18 -10.06 6.32 -3.57
C TYR A 18 -11.53 5.94 -3.64
N PRO A 19 -11.85 4.65 -3.84
CA PRO A 19 -13.22 4.18 -3.80
C PRO A 19 -13.79 4.28 -2.37
N PRO A 20 -15.12 4.41 -2.18
CA PRO A 20 -15.75 4.55 -0.86
C PRO A 20 -15.44 3.41 0.13
N GLU A 21 -15.10 2.23 -0.39
CA GLU A 21 -14.69 1.03 0.35
C GLU A 21 -13.39 1.27 1.12
N PHE A 22 -12.46 2.07 0.58
CA PHE A 22 -11.18 2.41 1.21
C PHE A 22 -11.32 3.47 2.32
N ASN A 23 -12.30 3.27 3.20
CA ASN A 23 -12.68 4.17 4.28
C ASN A 23 -11.94 3.87 5.59
N VAL A 24 -12.23 4.70 6.61
CA VAL A 24 -11.63 4.60 7.95
C VAL A 24 -11.92 3.27 8.65
N VAL A 25 -13.08 2.67 8.38
CA VAL A 25 -13.48 1.39 9.00
C VAL A 25 -12.63 0.26 8.43
N LEU A 26 -12.49 0.17 7.11
CA LEU A 26 -11.62 -0.82 6.48
C LEU A 26 -10.18 -0.64 6.93
N LYS A 27 -9.65 0.59 6.88
CA LYS A 27 -8.27 0.89 7.32
C LYS A 27 -8.01 0.51 8.77
N ARG A 28 -8.98 0.70 9.66
CA ARG A 28 -8.88 0.27 11.05
C ARG A 28 -8.85 -1.26 11.16
N LYS A 29 -9.74 -1.97 10.46
CA LYS A 29 -9.76 -3.45 10.47
C LYS A 29 -8.43 -4.06 10.03
N ILE A 30 -7.81 -3.51 8.98
CA ILE A 30 -6.50 -4.00 8.50
C ILE A 30 -5.39 -3.75 9.52
N ARG A 31 -5.36 -2.57 10.13
CA ARG A 31 -4.39 -2.26 11.20
C ARG A 31 -4.59 -3.14 12.43
N GLU A 32 -5.83 -3.40 12.83
CA GLU A 32 -6.15 -4.30 13.95
C GLU A 32 -5.72 -5.74 13.65
N ARG A 33 -6.00 -6.25 12.45
CA ARG A 33 -5.52 -7.57 11.98
C ARG A 33 -4.01 -7.70 12.10
N ASP A 34 -3.30 -6.66 11.67
CA ASP A 34 -1.84 -6.60 11.65
C ASP A 34 -1.24 -6.15 13.00
N ASN A 35 -2.06 -6.05 14.06
CA ASN A 35 -1.68 -5.58 15.39
C ASN A 35 -0.88 -4.26 15.36
N TYR A 36 -1.31 -3.32 14.51
CA TYR A 36 -0.66 -2.01 14.28
C TYR A 36 0.85 -2.14 14.01
N THR A 37 1.25 -3.26 13.40
CA THR A 37 2.65 -3.60 13.14
C THR A 37 2.89 -3.61 11.64
N CYS A 38 3.98 -2.98 11.22
CA CYS A 38 4.46 -3.00 9.85
C CYS A 38 4.80 -4.43 9.46
N GLN A 39 4.06 -4.97 8.50
CA GLN A 39 4.24 -6.34 8.04
C GLN A 39 5.50 -6.56 7.21
N LEU A 40 6.27 -5.50 6.92
CA LEU A 40 7.55 -5.58 6.22
C LEU A 40 8.77 -5.57 7.16
N CYS A 41 8.72 -4.81 8.25
CA CYS A 41 9.90 -4.60 9.12
C CYS A 41 9.65 -4.77 10.62
N GLY A 42 8.39 -4.99 11.04
CA GLY A 42 8.03 -5.18 12.46
C GLY A 42 7.93 -3.89 13.28
N ALA A 43 8.20 -2.71 12.72
CA ALA A 43 8.01 -1.43 13.41
C ALA A 43 6.52 -1.06 13.54
N GLU A 44 6.18 -0.01 14.29
CA GLU A 44 4.80 0.51 14.37
C GLU A 44 4.29 0.92 12.98
N GLY A 45 3.13 0.37 12.58
CA GLY A 45 2.49 0.56 11.28
C GLY A 45 1.21 1.38 11.38
N LYS A 46 1.09 2.40 10.52
CA LYS A 46 -0.02 3.37 10.54
C LYS A 46 -0.73 3.51 9.20
N ASP A 47 -0.04 3.14 8.11
CA ASP A 47 -0.54 3.30 6.75
C ASP A 47 -1.03 1.95 6.23
N VAL A 48 -2.16 1.97 5.50
CA VAL A 48 -2.68 0.79 4.80
C VAL A 48 -2.34 0.91 3.32
N HIS A 49 -1.61 -0.06 2.82
CA HIS A 49 -1.07 -0.10 1.46
C HIS A 49 -1.80 -1.14 0.62
N HIS A 50 -2.00 -0.86 -0.67
CA HIS A 50 -2.51 -1.82 -1.65
C HIS A 50 -1.31 -2.57 -2.24
N ILE A 51 -1.26 -3.89 -2.08
CA ILE A 51 -0.11 -4.72 -2.51
C ILE A 51 0.04 -4.70 -4.03
N ASP A 52 -1.07 -4.75 -4.77
CA ASP A 52 -1.10 -4.67 -6.23
C ASP A 52 -1.05 -3.24 -6.80
N TYR A 53 -1.06 -2.24 -5.93
CA TYR A 53 -1.11 -0.81 -6.27
C TYR A 53 -2.35 -0.33 -7.04
N ALA A 54 -3.39 -1.17 -7.14
CA ALA A 54 -4.68 -0.81 -7.71
C ALA A 54 -5.58 -0.26 -6.60
N LYS A 55 -5.90 1.04 -6.66
CA LYS A 55 -6.72 1.70 -5.63
C LYS A 55 -8.13 1.12 -5.48
N GLU A 56 -8.63 0.47 -6.53
CA GLU A 56 -9.96 -0.13 -6.56
C GLU A 56 -10.01 -1.51 -5.88
N ASN A 57 -8.86 -2.19 -5.73
CA ASN A 57 -8.81 -3.52 -5.13
C ASN A 57 -8.70 -3.44 -3.60
N CYS A 58 -9.84 -3.18 -2.95
CA CYS A 58 -9.95 -3.05 -1.50
C CYS A 58 -10.12 -4.38 -0.74
N GLU A 59 -9.86 -5.52 -1.39
CA GLU A 59 -9.93 -6.82 -0.72
C GLU A 59 -8.95 -6.87 0.47
N PRO A 60 -9.37 -7.30 1.67
CA PRO A 60 -8.49 -7.33 2.83
C PRO A 60 -7.17 -8.08 2.62
N SER A 61 -7.15 -9.11 1.76
CA SER A 61 -5.93 -9.86 1.39
C SER A 61 -4.96 -9.04 0.54
N ASN A 62 -5.44 -8.03 -0.20
CA ASN A 62 -4.63 -7.08 -0.96
C ASN A 62 -4.17 -5.87 -0.13
N LEU A 63 -4.63 -5.77 1.12
CA LEU A 63 -4.30 -4.66 2.00
C LEU A 63 -3.32 -5.08 3.10
N ILE A 64 -2.33 -4.25 3.35
CA ILE A 64 -1.26 -4.51 4.31
C ILE A 64 -0.92 -3.27 5.13
N THR A 65 -0.68 -3.45 6.43
CA THR A 65 -0.21 -2.38 7.31
C THR A 65 1.29 -2.18 7.17
N LEU A 66 1.72 -0.95 6.87
CA LEU A 66 3.12 -0.55 6.77
C LEU A 66 3.42 0.65 7.68
N CYS A 67 4.67 0.74 8.13
CA CYS A 67 5.20 1.98 8.68
C CYS A 67 5.48 2.99 7.56
N ARG A 68 5.59 4.26 7.91
CA ARG A 68 5.75 5.35 6.94
C ARG A 68 6.97 5.18 6.02
N SER A 69 8.09 4.68 6.55
CA SER A 69 9.32 4.45 5.79
C SER A 69 9.14 3.32 4.77
N CYS A 70 8.58 2.18 5.19
CA CYS A 70 8.27 1.06 4.31
C CYS A 70 7.23 1.44 3.26
N HIS A 71 6.15 2.14 3.62
CA HIS A 71 5.15 2.62 2.67
C HIS A 71 5.78 3.52 1.60
N THR A 72 6.65 4.46 1.98
CA THR A 72 7.33 5.32 1.01
C THR A 72 8.28 4.52 0.13
N LYS A 73 8.97 3.54 0.70
CA LYS A 73 9.90 2.65 -0.02
C LYS A 73 9.17 1.83 -1.09
N THR A 74 7.98 1.30 -0.78
CA THR A 74 7.22 0.44 -1.70
C THR A 74 6.47 1.23 -2.78
N GLU A 75 6.34 2.56 -2.69
CA GLU A 75 5.77 3.37 -3.78
C GLU A 75 6.64 3.36 -5.06
N PHE A 76 7.94 3.12 -4.91
CA PHE A 76 8.91 3.00 -6.02
C PHE A 76 9.18 1.51 -6.34
N ASN A 77 9.68 1.20 -7.54
CA ASN A 77 9.97 -0.18 -7.98
C ASN A 77 8.82 -1.18 -7.72
N ARG A 78 7.59 -0.77 -8.07
CA ARG A 78 6.36 -1.52 -7.74
C ARG A 78 6.37 -2.97 -8.21
N GLU A 79 6.97 -3.25 -9.36
CA GLU A 79 7.09 -4.61 -9.89
C GLU A 79 7.93 -5.52 -8.98
N GLU A 80 9.07 -5.03 -8.49
CA GLU A 80 9.94 -5.78 -7.58
C GLU A 80 9.25 -6.03 -6.23
N TRP A 81 8.53 -5.03 -5.71
CA TRP A 81 7.79 -5.16 -4.46
C TRP A 81 6.58 -6.06 -4.57
N LEU A 82 5.82 -5.97 -5.66
CA LEU A 82 4.70 -6.88 -5.93
C LEU A 82 5.18 -8.33 -5.95
N GLU A 83 6.30 -8.59 -6.61
CA GLU A 83 6.92 -9.91 -6.64
C GLU A 83 7.43 -10.34 -5.25
N HIS A 84 8.03 -9.42 -4.49
CA HIS A 84 8.42 -9.68 -3.11
C HIS A 84 7.23 -10.10 -2.25
N PHE A 85 6.14 -9.33 -2.27
CA PHE A 85 4.93 -9.62 -1.47
C PHE A 85 4.28 -10.96 -1.82
N ARG A 86 4.27 -11.33 -3.11
CA ARG A 86 3.83 -12.66 -3.57
C ARG A 86 4.71 -13.78 -3.03
N LYS A 87 6.03 -13.60 -3.08
CA LYS A 87 7.00 -14.60 -2.61
C LYS A 87 6.97 -14.82 -1.11
N VAL A 88 6.84 -13.75 -0.32
CA VAL A 88 6.80 -13.85 1.14
C VAL A 88 5.45 -14.34 1.68
N GLY A 89 4.50 -14.67 0.79
CA GLY A 89 3.19 -15.22 1.16
C GLY A 89 2.29 -14.23 1.90
N VAL A 90 2.65 -12.95 1.89
CA VAL A 90 1.83 -11.86 2.43
C VAL A 90 0.63 -11.59 1.51
N TYR A 91 0.72 -12.06 0.27
CA TYR A 91 -0.32 -12.01 -0.75
C TYR A 91 -0.41 -13.39 -1.45
N LYS A 92 -1.60 -13.99 -1.50
CA LYS A 92 -1.92 -15.20 -2.27
C LYS A 92 -2.99 -14.90 -3.30
#